data_AF-A0A171CMN9-F1
#
_entry.id   AF-A0A171CMN9-F1
#
_cell.length_a   1.000
_cell.length_b   1.000
_cell.length_c   1.000
_cell.angle_alpha   90.00
_cell.angle_beta   90.00
_cell.angle_gamma   90.00
#
_symmetry.space_group_name_H-M   'P 1'
#
loop_
_entity.id
_entity.type
_entity.pdbx_description
1 polymer ?
#
loop_
_entity_poly.entity_id
_entity_poly.type
_entity_poly.pdbx_seq_one_letter_code
_entity_poly.pdbx_strand_id
1 'polypeptide(L)'
;MASIPVPSSPAAAPATGPAAAPATGPATAAPVGAGVAAARAALVVALLSMGAIAGFFYAYEVSVTRGLAGVGEDTYVLSMQAINATVRNIPFALSFFGAPVFAAVALAATLAAAGRRSASVWLVAAAFTVYLAGGLGVTLLVNVPLNEDLAAVAATAPDLAAVRARYESEWNAWNTVRTLASGAAFALLAAAAVLFPRTR
;
A
#
# COMPACT_ATOMS: atom_id res chain seq x y z
N MET A 1 94.73 44.10 -14.18
CA MET A 1 93.85 43.48 -13.16
C MET A 1 92.42 43.79 -13.55
N ALA A 2 91.71 42.84 -14.16
CA ALA A 2 90.34 43.01 -14.62
C ALA A 2 89.45 42.00 -13.87
N SER A 3 88.46 42.53 -13.15
CA SER A 3 87.54 41.82 -12.26
C SER A 3 86.52 41.01 -13.06
N ILE A 4 86.34 39.74 -12.71
CA ILE A 4 85.33 38.84 -13.30
C ILE A 4 83.96 39.15 -12.67
N PRO A 5 82.85 39.31 -13.44
CA PRO A 5 81.52 39.42 -12.88
C PRO A 5 80.92 38.05 -12.55
N VAL A 6 80.30 37.94 -11.37
CA VAL A 6 79.53 36.78 -10.90
C VAL A 6 78.11 36.81 -11.53
N PRO A 7 77.55 35.69 -12.00
CA PRO A 7 76.18 35.66 -12.51
C PRO A 7 75.16 35.66 -11.35
N SER A 8 74.10 36.46 -11.48
CA SER A 8 72.96 36.49 -10.57
C SER A 8 72.08 35.24 -10.74
N SER A 9 71.63 34.67 -9.61
CA SER A 9 70.69 33.53 -9.59
C SER A 9 69.32 33.90 -10.16
N PRO A 10 68.62 32.96 -10.83
CA PRO A 10 67.26 33.19 -11.29
C PRO A 10 66.26 33.20 -10.12
N ALA A 11 65.28 34.08 -10.20
CA ALA A 11 64.19 34.19 -9.23
C ALA A 11 63.30 32.92 -9.25
N ALA A 12 63.01 32.38 -8.06
CA ALA A 12 62.10 31.26 -7.90
C ALA A 12 60.65 31.67 -8.24
N ALA A 13 59.99 30.88 -9.09
CA ALA A 13 58.57 31.04 -9.38
C ALA A 13 57.71 30.68 -8.15
N PRO A 14 56.55 31.33 -7.96
CA PRO A 14 55.70 31.04 -6.80
C PRO A 14 55.04 29.66 -6.94
N ALA A 15 55.14 28.86 -5.87
CA ALA A 15 54.46 27.57 -5.78
C ALA A 15 52.94 27.78 -5.74
N THR A 16 52.23 27.25 -6.74
CA THR A 16 50.77 27.14 -6.72
C THR A 16 50.37 26.02 -5.76
N GLY A 17 49.81 26.40 -4.60
CA GLY A 17 49.24 25.45 -3.65
C GLY A 17 48.03 24.69 -4.25
N PRO A 18 47.70 23.49 -3.72
CA PRO A 18 46.57 22.72 -4.22
C PRO A 18 45.26 23.48 -4.05
N ALA A 19 44.47 23.55 -5.12
CA ALA A 19 43.15 24.16 -5.11
C ALA A 19 42.26 23.47 -4.07
N ALA A 20 41.73 24.25 -3.12
CA ALA A 20 40.78 23.78 -2.13
C ALA A 20 39.54 23.19 -2.81
N ALA A 21 39.21 21.95 -2.48
CA ALA A 21 37.98 21.31 -2.92
C ALA A 21 36.77 22.15 -2.49
N PRO A 22 35.72 22.27 -3.32
CA PRO A 22 34.55 23.05 -2.97
C PRO A 22 33.91 22.45 -1.70
N ALA A 23 33.72 23.30 -0.69
CA ALA A 23 33.03 22.94 0.53
C ALA A 23 31.60 22.49 0.18
N THR A 24 31.32 21.21 0.31
CA THR A 24 29.96 20.68 0.30
C THR A 24 29.25 21.26 1.52
N GLY A 25 28.46 22.31 1.32
CA GLY A 25 27.60 22.86 2.37
C GLY A 25 26.69 21.76 2.94
N PRO A 26 26.32 21.84 4.23
CA PRO A 26 25.46 20.83 4.83
C PRO A 26 24.15 20.78 4.05
N ALA A 27 23.81 19.60 3.54
CA ALA A 27 22.48 19.33 3.01
C ALA A 27 21.46 19.76 4.08
N THR A 28 20.65 20.77 3.77
CA THR A 28 19.66 21.31 4.70
C THR A 28 18.65 20.21 5.02
N ALA A 29 18.87 19.53 6.15
CA ALA A 29 17.91 18.59 6.69
C ALA A 29 16.59 19.33 6.85
N ALA A 30 15.53 18.84 6.21
CA ALA A 30 14.20 19.41 6.32
C ALA A 30 13.85 19.58 7.81
N PRO A 31 13.19 20.68 8.21
CA PRO A 31 12.84 20.90 9.60
C PRO A 31 12.04 19.69 10.12
N VAL A 32 12.40 19.19 11.30
CA VAL A 32 11.85 17.95 11.91
C VAL A 32 10.31 17.91 11.87
N GLY A 33 9.64 19.06 11.93
CA GLY A 33 8.18 19.18 11.81
C GLY A 33 7.60 18.83 10.43
N ALA A 34 8.30 19.09 9.33
CA ALA A 34 7.84 18.78 7.98
C ALA A 34 7.75 17.27 7.73
N GLY A 35 8.72 16.50 8.26
CA GLY A 35 8.71 15.03 8.17
C GLY A 35 7.55 14.39 8.94
N VAL A 36 7.24 14.92 10.13
CA VAL A 36 6.09 14.45 10.94
C VAL A 36 4.77 14.77 10.25
N ALA A 37 4.61 15.95 9.66
CA ALA A 37 3.41 16.32 8.91
C ALA A 37 3.22 15.44 7.67
N ALA A 38 4.28 15.18 6.91
CA ALA A 38 4.24 14.28 5.75
C ALA A 38 3.87 12.84 6.15
N ALA A 39 4.45 12.30 7.23
CA ALA A 39 4.11 10.98 7.74
C ALA A 39 2.64 10.88 8.19
N ARG A 40 2.10 11.94 8.81
CA ARG A 40 0.67 12.02 9.16
C ARG A 40 -0.22 12.01 7.94
N ALA A 41 0.10 12.81 6.93
CA ALA A 41 -0.65 12.85 5.67
C ALA A 41 -0.65 11.46 5.01
N ALA A 42 0.50 10.80 4.94
CA ALA A 42 0.62 9.45 4.39
C ALA A 42 -0.22 8.42 5.18
N LEU A 43 -0.19 8.47 6.52
CA LEU A 43 -1.03 7.63 7.38
C LEU A 43 -2.52 7.83 7.12
N VAL A 44 -2.98 9.08 6.96
CA VAL A 44 -4.39 9.39 6.67
C VAL A 44 -4.80 8.82 5.32
N VAL A 45 -3.98 9.00 4.28
CA VAL A 45 -4.27 8.45 2.94
C VAL A 45 -4.31 6.91 2.97
N ALA A 46 -3.37 6.28 3.66
CA ALA A 46 -3.37 4.83 3.86
C ALA A 46 -4.61 4.35 4.63
N LEU A 47 -5.01 5.07 5.69
CA LEU A 47 -6.18 4.74 6.49
C LEU A 47 -7.48 4.85 5.69
N LEU A 48 -7.63 5.91 4.89
CA LEU A 48 -8.83 6.13 4.07
C LEU A 48 -8.97 5.09 2.97
N SER A 49 -7.88 4.78 2.26
CA SER A 49 -7.89 3.75 1.22
C SER A 49 -8.14 2.35 1.79
N MET A 50 -7.49 2.00 2.92
CA MET A 50 -7.72 0.73 3.62
C MET A 50 -9.15 0.64 4.16
N GLY A 51 -9.69 1.75 4.70
CA GLY A 51 -11.06 1.83 5.19
C GLY A 51 -12.09 1.65 4.07
N ALA A 52 -11.84 2.24 2.89
CA ALA A 52 -12.70 2.06 1.72
C ALA A 52 -12.80 0.59 1.29
N ILE A 53 -11.65 -0.11 1.21
CA ILE A 53 -11.66 -1.51 0.79
C ILE A 53 -12.15 -2.47 1.89
N ALA A 54 -11.87 -2.18 3.17
CA ALA A 54 -12.46 -2.92 4.29
C ALA A 54 -13.98 -2.75 4.32
N GLY A 55 -14.48 -1.54 4.09
CA GLY A 55 -15.91 -1.24 3.98
C GLY A 55 -16.57 -1.96 2.80
N PHE A 56 -15.89 -2.05 1.66
CA PHE A 56 -16.37 -2.83 0.51
C PHE A 56 -16.58 -4.31 0.88
N PHE A 57 -15.57 -4.97 1.46
CA PHE A 57 -15.71 -6.38 1.84
C PHE A 57 -16.74 -6.59 2.95
N TYR A 58 -16.78 -5.68 3.93
CA TYR A 58 -17.80 -5.68 4.98
C TYR A 58 -19.22 -5.56 4.40
N ALA A 59 -19.44 -4.68 3.43
CA ALA A 59 -20.74 -4.53 2.78
C ALA A 59 -21.17 -5.82 2.05
N TYR A 60 -20.22 -6.58 1.50
CA TYR A 60 -20.51 -7.90 0.94
C TYR A 60 -20.98 -8.87 2.00
N GLU A 61 -20.26 -8.94 3.13
CA GLU A 61 -20.66 -9.77 4.25
C GLU A 61 -22.06 -9.41 4.73
N VAL A 62 -22.29 -8.17 5.16
CA VAL A 62 -23.52 -7.81 5.90
C VAL A 62 -24.74 -7.52 5.02
N SER A 63 -24.58 -7.41 3.71
CA SER A 63 -25.67 -7.04 2.81
C SER A 63 -25.71 -7.86 1.52
N VAL A 64 -24.66 -7.79 0.69
CA VAL A 64 -24.72 -8.33 -0.69
C VAL A 64 -24.91 -9.85 -0.70
N THR A 65 -24.10 -10.61 0.04
CA THR A 65 -24.19 -12.08 0.05
C THR A 65 -25.51 -12.56 0.65
N ARG A 66 -26.02 -11.84 1.67
CA ARG A 66 -27.34 -12.12 2.27
C ARG A 66 -28.49 -11.87 1.29
N GLY A 67 -28.43 -10.80 0.50
CA GLY A 67 -29.42 -10.53 -0.54
C GLY A 67 -29.39 -11.58 -1.65
N LEU A 68 -28.18 -11.94 -2.11
CA LEU A 68 -28.00 -12.95 -3.15
C LEU A 68 -28.40 -14.36 -2.70
N ALA A 69 -28.25 -14.71 -1.43
CA ALA A 69 -28.69 -15.99 -0.91
C ALA A 69 -30.21 -16.23 -1.11
N GLY A 70 -31.01 -15.16 -1.16
CA GLY A 70 -32.47 -15.23 -1.33
C GLY A 70 -32.97 -15.31 -2.78
N VAL A 71 -32.09 -15.23 -3.78
CA VAL A 71 -32.49 -15.29 -5.20
C VAL A 71 -32.37 -16.72 -5.76
N GLY A 72 -32.96 -16.97 -6.95
CA GLY A 72 -32.82 -18.24 -7.66
C GLY A 72 -31.41 -18.46 -8.26
N GLU A 73 -31.10 -19.70 -8.62
CA GLU A 73 -29.77 -20.12 -9.10
C GLU A 73 -29.30 -19.33 -10.34
N ASP A 74 -30.20 -19.17 -11.31
CA ASP A 74 -29.96 -18.42 -12.55
C ASP A 74 -29.64 -16.95 -12.26
N THR A 75 -30.45 -16.33 -11.42
CA THR A 75 -30.34 -14.93 -11.01
C THR A 75 -29.05 -14.71 -10.22
N TYR A 76 -28.68 -15.65 -9.35
CA TYR A 76 -27.43 -15.58 -8.58
C TYR A 76 -26.22 -15.61 -9.52
N VAL A 77 -26.15 -16.60 -10.40
CA VAL A 77 -25.00 -16.79 -11.30
C VAL A 77 -24.85 -15.58 -12.22
N LEU A 78 -25.94 -15.14 -12.85
CA LEU A 78 -25.93 -13.96 -13.71
C LEU A 78 -25.53 -12.69 -12.95
N SER A 79 -26.03 -12.51 -11.73
CA SER A 79 -25.68 -11.35 -10.89
C SER A 79 -24.20 -11.36 -10.53
N MET A 80 -23.68 -12.48 -10.04
CA MET A 80 -22.27 -12.60 -9.67
C MET A 80 -21.34 -12.44 -10.86
N GLN A 81 -21.68 -12.99 -12.04
CA GLN A 81 -20.93 -12.76 -13.28
C GLN A 81 -20.88 -11.27 -13.64
N ALA A 82 -22.02 -10.58 -13.62
CA ALA A 82 -22.09 -9.14 -13.93
C ALA A 82 -21.32 -8.28 -12.93
N ILE A 83 -21.45 -8.58 -11.64
CA ILE A 83 -20.72 -7.91 -10.55
C ILE A 83 -19.20 -8.10 -10.72
N ASN A 84 -18.76 -9.34 -10.91
CA ASN A 84 -17.34 -9.66 -11.09
C ASN A 84 -16.76 -9.02 -12.37
N ALA A 85 -17.54 -8.92 -13.44
CA ALA A 85 -17.11 -8.25 -14.66
C ALA A 85 -16.90 -6.74 -14.46
N THR A 86 -17.79 -6.09 -13.70
CA THR A 86 -17.86 -4.62 -13.54
C THR A 86 -17.07 -4.06 -12.35
N VAL A 87 -16.68 -4.89 -11.37
CA VAL A 87 -15.83 -4.47 -10.24
C VAL A 87 -14.45 -3.96 -10.70
N ARG A 88 -14.02 -4.31 -11.91
CA ARG A 88 -12.79 -3.85 -12.56
C ARG A 88 -12.90 -2.40 -13.06
N ASN A 89 -13.10 -1.47 -12.13
CA ASN A 89 -13.21 -0.05 -12.38
C ASN A 89 -12.14 0.74 -11.60
N ILE A 90 -11.89 1.99 -12.03
CA ILE A 90 -10.85 2.85 -11.46
C ILE A 90 -11.04 3.09 -9.96
N PRO A 91 -12.22 3.48 -9.45
CA PRO A 91 -12.43 3.67 -8.01
C PRO A 91 -12.08 2.43 -7.18
N PHE A 92 -12.54 1.26 -7.59
CA PHE A 92 -12.20 0.01 -6.90
C PHE A 92 -10.69 -0.26 -6.95
N ALA A 93 -10.05 -0.12 -8.12
CA ALA A 93 -8.62 -0.33 -8.27
C ALA A 93 -7.79 0.58 -7.37
N LEU A 94 -8.18 1.85 -7.23
CA LEU A 94 -7.51 2.81 -6.34
C LEU A 94 -7.62 2.40 -4.86
N SER A 95 -8.78 1.89 -4.41
CA SER A 95 -8.90 1.40 -3.04
C SER A 95 -8.18 0.06 -2.85
N PHE A 96 -8.35 -0.88 -3.77
CA PHE A 96 -7.86 -2.25 -3.62
C PHE A 96 -6.34 -2.39 -3.82
N PHE A 97 -5.78 -1.82 -4.89
CA PHE A 97 -4.34 -1.82 -5.15
C PHE A 97 -3.63 -0.62 -4.53
N GLY A 98 -4.33 0.51 -4.36
CA GLY A 98 -3.74 1.67 -3.69
C GLY A 98 -3.55 1.47 -2.20
N ALA A 99 -4.45 0.78 -1.49
CA ALA A 99 -4.30 0.53 -0.04
C ALA A 99 -2.90 0.00 0.37
N PRO A 100 -2.35 -1.07 -0.25
CA PRO A 100 -1.01 -1.55 0.11
C PRO A 100 0.10 -0.58 -0.33
N VAL A 101 -0.06 0.11 -1.45
CA VAL A 101 0.90 1.14 -1.91
C VAL A 101 0.96 2.30 -0.92
N PHE A 102 -0.18 2.84 -0.51
CA PHE A 102 -0.26 3.93 0.45
C PHE A 102 0.19 3.48 1.84
N ALA A 103 -0.10 2.25 2.25
CA ALA A 103 0.44 1.68 3.50
C ALA A 103 1.97 1.55 3.46
N ALA A 104 2.57 1.17 2.32
CA ALA A 104 4.02 1.13 2.16
C ALA A 104 4.65 2.54 2.20
N VAL A 105 4.02 3.53 1.55
CA VAL A 105 4.45 4.94 1.64
C VAL A 105 4.35 5.45 3.08
N ALA A 106 3.25 5.15 3.78
CA ALA A 106 3.07 5.48 5.19
C ALA A 106 4.12 4.79 6.07
N LEU A 107 4.47 3.54 5.77
CA LEU A 107 5.53 2.82 6.49
C LEU A 107 6.89 3.52 6.33
N ALA A 108 7.26 3.88 5.11
CA ALA A 108 8.51 4.59 4.83
C ALA A 108 8.54 5.96 5.53
N ALA A 109 7.45 6.73 5.43
CA ALA A 109 7.37 8.05 6.04
C ALA A 109 7.38 8.00 7.58
N THR A 110 6.64 7.06 8.18
CA THR A 110 6.63 6.88 9.65
C THR A 110 7.97 6.39 10.18
N LEU A 111 8.64 5.50 9.43
CA LEU A 111 9.99 5.04 9.76
C LEU A 111 11.00 6.20 9.74
N ALA A 112 10.96 7.05 8.71
CA ALA A 112 11.83 8.22 8.59
C ALA A 112 11.58 9.25 9.71
N ALA A 113 10.32 9.46 10.10
CA ALA A 113 9.95 10.50 11.05
C ALA A 113 10.08 10.08 12.53
N ALA A 114 9.80 8.83 12.87
CA ALA A 114 9.72 8.35 14.26
C ALA A 114 10.74 7.25 14.62
N GLY A 115 11.45 6.71 13.63
CA GLY A 115 12.44 5.66 13.81
C GLY A 115 11.88 4.27 14.14
N ARG A 116 12.74 3.25 14.06
CA ARG A 116 12.37 1.82 14.19
C ARG A 116 11.79 1.39 15.54
N ARG A 117 12.01 2.17 16.59
CA ARG A 117 11.49 1.87 17.94
C ARG A 117 10.06 2.37 18.16
N SER A 118 9.51 3.12 17.21
CA SER A 118 8.13 3.60 17.29
C SER A 118 7.12 2.47 17.11
N ALA A 119 6.14 2.39 18.01
CA ALA A 119 5.03 1.43 17.90
C ALA A 119 4.23 1.62 16.61
N SER A 120 4.05 2.86 16.14
CA SER A 120 3.34 3.15 14.89
C SER A 120 3.98 2.47 13.68
N VAL A 121 5.32 2.38 13.62
CA VAL A 121 6.02 1.73 12.50
C VAL A 121 5.65 0.25 12.42
N TRP A 122 5.66 -0.45 13.55
CA TRP A 122 5.30 -1.87 13.61
C TRP A 122 3.82 -2.12 13.32
N LEU A 123 2.93 -1.23 13.76
CA LEU A 123 1.51 -1.30 13.45
C LEU A 123 1.23 -1.11 11.95
N VAL A 124 1.88 -0.15 11.29
CA VAL A 124 1.76 0.04 9.84
C VAL A 124 2.32 -1.17 9.08
N ALA A 125 3.47 -1.70 9.51
CA ALA A 125 4.06 -2.89 8.89
C ALA A 125 3.13 -4.10 9.02
N ALA A 126 2.55 -4.32 10.21
CA ALA A 126 1.57 -5.37 10.43
C ALA A 126 0.32 -5.19 9.55
N ALA A 127 -0.22 -3.97 9.46
CA ALA A 127 -1.36 -3.67 8.61
C ALA A 127 -1.07 -3.98 7.13
N PHE A 128 0.10 -3.56 6.64
CA PHE A 128 0.55 -3.84 5.28
C PHE A 128 0.62 -5.35 5.02
N THR A 129 1.28 -6.11 5.89
CA THR A 129 1.43 -7.57 5.72
C THR A 129 0.10 -8.31 5.79
N VAL A 130 -0.76 -7.96 6.76
CA VAL A 130 -2.08 -8.59 6.92
C VAL A 130 -2.95 -8.35 5.68
N TYR A 131 -2.99 -7.13 5.17
CA TYR A 131 -3.76 -6.85 3.94
C TYR A 131 -3.16 -7.52 2.71
N LEU A 132 -1.82 -7.52 2.59
CA LEU A 132 -1.14 -8.14 1.45
C LEU A 132 -1.45 -9.64 1.36
N ALA A 133 -1.43 -10.34 2.49
CA ALA A 133 -1.73 -11.77 2.53
C ALA A 133 -3.25 -12.05 2.44
N GLY A 134 -4.03 -11.46 3.34
CA GLY A 134 -5.44 -11.82 3.52
C GLY A 134 -6.43 -11.06 2.64
N GLY A 135 -6.10 -9.83 2.22
CA GLY A 135 -6.94 -9.03 1.33
C GLY A 135 -6.55 -9.24 -0.14
N LEU A 136 -5.34 -8.83 -0.50
CA LEU A 136 -4.84 -8.89 -1.87
C LEU A 136 -4.53 -10.33 -2.30
N GLY A 137 -3.75 -11.06 -1.50
CA GLY A 137 -3.32 -12.43 -1.81
C GLY A 137 -4.49 -13.38 -2.00
N VAL A 138 -5.42 -13.45 -1.04
CA VAL A 138 -6.65 -14.25 -1.15
C VAL A 138 -7.46 -13.88 -2.39
N THR A 139 -7.60 -12.59 -2.70
CA THR A 139 -8.34 -12.17 -3.90
C THR A 139 -7.68 -12.70 -5.17
N LEU A 140 -6.37 -12.49 -5.34
CA LEU A 140 -5.68 -12.85 -6.58
C LEU A 140 -5.54 -14.37 -6.75
N LEU A 141 -5.32 -15.09 -5.65
CA LEU A 141 -5.00 -16.53 -5.69
C LEU A 141 -6.24 -17.42 -5.56
N VAL A 142 -7.36 -16.90 -5.05
CA VAL A 142 -8.57 -17.69 -4.80
C VAL A 142 -9.80 -17.10 -5.47
N ASN A 143 -10.20 -15.88 -5.08
CA ASN A 143 -11.47 -15.34 -5.57
C ASN A 143 -11.45 -14.99 -7.07
N VAL A 144 -10.34 -14.49 -7.61
CA VAL A 144 -10.22 -14.22 -9.06
C VAL A 144 -10.35 -15.52 -9.87
N PRO A 145 -9.61 -16.60 -9.57
CA PRO A 145 -9.85 -17.90 -10.21
C PRO A 145 -11.30 -18.38 -10.12
N LEU A 146 -11.91 -18.33 -8.93
CA LEU A 146 -13.32 -18.71 -8.76
C LEU A 146 -14.26 -17.87 -9.64
N ASN A 147 -14.00 -16.56 -9.74
CA ASN A 147 -14.80 -15.65 -10.56
C ASN A 147 -14.68 -15.96 -12.05
N GLU A 148 -13.48 -16.30 -12.53
CA GLU A 148 -13.25 -16.68 -13.94
C GLU A 148 -13.87 -18.04 -14.26
N ASP A 149 -13.80 -19.02 -13.34
CA ASP A 149 -14.51 -20.29 -13.46
C ASP A 149 -16.03 -20.08 -13.58
N LEU A 150 -16.60 -19.21 -12.74
CA LEU A 150 -18.02 -18.86 -12.81
C LEU A 150 -18.35 -18.14 -14.13
N ALA A 151 -17.48 -17.27 -14.62
CA ALA A 151 -17.69 -16.54 -15.88
C ALA A 151 -17.79 -17.46 -17.11
N ALA A 152 -17.19 -18.65 -17.05
CA ALA A 152 -17.28 -19.66 -18.12
C ALA A 152 -18.59 -20.46 -18.11
N VAL A 153 -19.42 -20.36 -17.08
CA VAL A 153 -20.67 -21.11 -16.95
C VAL A 153 -21.79 -20.45 -17.77
N ALA A 154 -22.40 -21.23 -18.66
CA ALA A 154 -23.59 -20.79 -19.39
C ALA A 154 -24.83 -20.75 -18.48
N ALA A 155 -25.64 -19.69 -18.61
CA ALA A 155 -26.87 -19.53 -17.83
C ALA A 155 -27.97 -20.57 -18.13
N THR A 156 -27.78 -21.43 -19.13
CA THR A 156 -28.66 -22.55 -19.48
C THR A 156 -28.07 -23.90 -19.07
N ALA A 157 -26.96 -23.92 -18.32
CA ALA A 157 -26.35 -25.15 -17.87
C ALA A 157 -27.36 -25.98 -17.03
N PRO A 158 -27.46 -27.30 -17.26
CA PRO A 158 -28.42 -28.14 -16.53
C PRO A 158 -28.09 -28.29 -15.04
N ASP A 159 -26.88 -27.92 -14.60
CA ASP A 159 -26.36 -28.13 -13.24
C ASP A 159 -26.07 -26.82 -12.48
N LEU A 160 -26.83 -25.75 -12.74
CA LEU A 160 -26.63 -24.46 -12.08
C LEU A 160 -26.71 -24.53 -10.55
N ALA A 161 -27.53 -25.43 -10.01
CA ALA A 161 -27.65 -25.61 -8.56
C ALA A 161 -26.34 -26.09 -7.93
N ALA A 162 -25.66 -27.09 -8.52
CA ALA A 162 -24.37 -27.55 -7.98
C ALA A 162 -23.26 -26.53 -8.21
N VAL A 163 -23.27 -25.84 -9.36
CA VAL A 163 -22.34 -24.73 -9.64
C VAL A 163 -22.46 -23.64 -8.57
N ARG A 164 -23.68 -23.16 -8.31
CA ARG A 164 -23.93 -22.15 -7.28
C ARG A 164 -23.53 -22.65 -5.90
N ALA A 165 -23.94 -23.85 -5.50
CA ALA A 165 -23.64 -24.37 -4.17
C ALA A 165 -22.12 -24.39 -3.88
N ARG A 166 -21.31 -24.82 -4.85
CA ARG A 166 -19.85 -24.80 -4.73
C ARG A 166 -19.30 -23.38 -4.70
N TYR A 167 -19.66 -22.57 -5.70
CA TYR A 167 -19.13 -21.22 -5.83
C TYR A 167 -19.52 -20.34 -4.64
N GLU A 168 -20.80 -20.30 -4.25
CA GLU A 168 -21.32 -19.44 -3.19
C GLU A 168 -20.66 -19.76 -1.85
N SER A 169 -20.53 -21.05 -1.51
CA SER A 169 -19.92 -21.46 -0.25
C SER A 169 -18.42 -21.10 -0.18
N GLU A 170 -17.65 -21.46 -1.20
CA GLU A 170 -16.22 -21.17 -1.26
C GLU A 170 -15.94 -19.66 -1.34
N TRP A 171 -16.67 -18.95 -2.22
CA TRP A 171 -16.48 -17.52 -2.43
C TRP A 171 -16.80 -16.74 -1.15
N ASN A 172 -17.90 -17.06 -0.46
CA ASN A 172 -18.28 -16.41 0.80
C ASN A 172 -17.25 -16.69 1.90
N ALA A 173 -16.78 -17.92 2.06
CA ALA A 173 -15.76 -18.26 3.06
C ALA A 173 -14.48 -17.42 2.87
N TRP A 174 -13.99 -17.31 1.63
CA TRP A 174 -12.82 -16.50 1.32
C TRP A 174 -13.11 -14.98 1.37
N ASN A 175 -14.34 -14.56 1.11
CA ASN A 175 -14.76 -13.18 1.36
C ASN A 175 -14.71 -12.82 2.85
N THR A 176 -15.09 -13.73 3.74
CA THR A 176 -14.97 -13.51 5.18
C THR A 176 -13.52 -13.31 5.59
N VAL A 177 -12.59 -14.11 5.05
CA VAL A 177 -11.14 -13.92 5.28
C VAL A 177 -10.68 -12.53 4.82
N ARG A 178 -11.08 -12.10 3.62
CA ARG A 178 -10.75 -10.75 3.10
C ARG A 178 -11.33 -9.64 3.97
N THR A 179 -12.54 -9.82 4.48
CA THR A 179 -13.22 -8.88 5.37
C THR A 179 -12.48 -8.74 6.69
N LEU A 180 -12.14 -9.86 7.34
CA LEU A 180 -11.41 -9.87 8.60
C LEU A 180 -10.00 -9.29 8.45
N ALA A 181 -9.28 -9.67 7.39
CA ALA A 181 -7.92 -9.19 7.13
C ALA A 181 -7.88 -7.68 6.84
N SER A 182 -8.76 -7.18 5.96
CA SER A 182 -8.83 -5.74 5.65
C SER A 182 -9.34 -4.92 6.85
N GLY A 183 -10.31 -5.43 7.61
CA GLY A 183 -10.78 -4.81 8.85
C GLY A 183 -9.69 -4.73 9.91
N ALA A 184 -8.91 -5.80 10.09
CA ALA A 184 -7.76 -5.81 11.00
C ALA A 184 -6.67 -4.84 10.54
N ALA A 185 -6.33 -4.81 9.25
CA ALA A 185 -5.38 -3.86 8.69
C ALA A 185 -5.83 -2.40 8.90
N PHE A 186 -7.12 -2.12 8.69
CA PHE A 186 -7.71 -0.81 8.97
C PHE A 186 -7.59 -0.43 10.44
N ALA A 187 -7.93 -1.33 11.37
CA ALA A 187 -7.81 -1.08 12.81
C ALA A 187 -6.34 -0.83 13.24
N LEU A 188 -5.40 -1.57 12.67
CA LEU A 188 -3.97 -1.38 12.91
C LEU A 188 -3.47 -0.02 12.42
N LEU A 189 -3.90 0.43 11.23
CA LEU A 189 -3.58 1.77 10.72
C LEU A 189 -4.21 2.87 11.58
N ALA A 190 -5.44 2.67 12.06
CA ALA A 190 -6.09 3.62 12.96
C ALA A 190 -5.31 3.75 14.28
N ALA A 191 -4.92 2.62 14.88
CA ALA A 191 -4.06 2.60 16.07
C ALA A 191 -2.71 3.27 15.81
N ALA A 192 -2.08 3.00 14.66
CA ALA A 192 -0.82 3.63 14.28
C ALA A 192 -0.94 5.16 14.20
N ALA A 193 -2.04 5.67 13.63
CA ALA A 193 -2.32 7.10 13.51
C ALA A 193 -2.57 7.79 14.87
N VAL A 194 -3.30 7.12 15.78
CA VAL A 194 -3.55 7.61 17.14
C VAL A 194 -2.25 7.68 17.96
N LEU A 195 -1.39 6.67 17.85
CA LEU A 195 -0.14 6.59 18.58
C LEU A 195 1.00 7.41 17.95
N PHE A 196 0.81 7.95 16.74
CA PHE A 196 1.86 8.68 16.05
C PHE A 196 2.18 10.02 16.76
N PRO A 197 3.45 10.38 16.97
CA PRO A 197 3.84 11.59 17.72
C PRO A 197 3.25 12.88 17.15
N ARG A 198 2.70 13.75 17.99
CA ARG A 198 2.23 15.10 17.59
C ARG A 198 3.42 16.04 17.46
N THR A 199 3.40 16.92 16.46
CA THR A 199 4.33 18.06 16.38
C THR A 199 4.13 18.88 17.66
N ARG A 200 5.20 19.04 18.44
CA ARG A 200 5.23 20.02 19.54
C ARG A 200 5.40 21.41 18.97
#